data_AF-A0A6L6PFP5-F1
#
_entry.id   AF-A0A6L6PFP5-F1
#
_cell.length_a   1.000
_cell.length_b   1.000
_cell.length_c   1.000
_cell.angle_alpha   90.00
_cell.angle_beta   90.00
_cell.angle_gamma   90.00
#
_symmetry.space_group_name_H-M   'P 1'
#
loop_
_entity.id
_entity.type
_entity.pdbx_description
1 polymer ?
#
loop_
_entity_poly.entity_id
_entity_poly.type
_entity_poly.pdbx_seq_one_letter_code
_entity_poly.pdbx_strand_id
1 'polypeptide(L)'
;MLTFDDGPAAAVNDNPTVHILEVLAQRHIKAVFFTQTRAWNGGGTDMGRWLIRREYIEGHVIGLHSATPFHSNHRFMDREHLDQTMQLGIDDLRAETGAAPKLVRPPFWAYDADTLASYHAHGLRMLLTDLSANDGKIYGVNFSWHKRSNMLNHLTETRQRWAEGKMPEVDGFTPVVVTFHDVNTYTARHIEEYLDILLDVARELNVPLADKPFYDNHDELERAALAATVSGADSKPKLPGLWNWLWR
;
A
#
# COMPACT_ATOMS: atom_id res chain seq x y z
N MET A 1 2.79 4.47 -8.60
CA MET A 1 1.57 4.23 -7.80
C MET A 1 1.92 4.31 -6.32
N LEU A 2 1.33 5.25 -5.58
CA LEU A 2 1.54 5.37 -4.13
C LEU A 2 0.55 4.48 -3.39
N THR A 3 1.01 3.80 -2.35
CA THR A 3 0.19 2.97 -1.47
C THR A 3 0.56 3.19 -0.01
N PHE A 4 -0.42 3.14 0.88
CA PHE A 4 -0.27 3.34 2.32
C PHE A 4 -0.85 2.17 3.10
N ASP A 5 -0.08 1.61 4.03
CA ASP A 5 -0.48 0.47 4.86
C ASP A 5 -0.75 0.90 6.31
N ASP A 6 -1.48 0.03 7.03
CA ASP A 6 -1.82 0.07 8.45
C ASP A 6 -2.87 1.10 8.88
N GLY A 7 -3.14 2.10 8.04
CA GLY A 7 -4.08 3.18 8.31
C GLY A 7 -5.56 2.80 8.40
N PRO A 8 -6.40 3.79 8.71
CA PRO A 8 -6.00 5.16 9.09
C PRO A 8 -5.57 5.29 10.56
N ALA A 9 -4.85 6.35 10.91
CA ALA A 9 -4.51 6.67 12.30
C ALA A 9 -5.74 7.17 13.09
N ALA A 10 -5.92 6.73 14.34
CA ALA A 10 -7.03 7.20 15.20
C ALA A 10 -6.80 8.53 15.93
N ALA A 11 -5.65 9.18 15.75
CA ALA A 11 -5.34 10.44 16.45
C ALA A 11 -6.35 11.54 16.08
N VAL A 12 -6.86 12.30 17.05
CA VAL A 12 -7.82 13.39 16.77
C VAL A 12 -7.11 14.68 16.34
N ASN A 13 -5.94 14.95 16.92
CA ASN A 13 -5.10 16.09 16.59
C ASN A 13 -3.79 15.59 15.97
N ASP A 14 -3.17 16.42 15.12
CA ASP A 14 -1.89 16.12 14.45
C ASP A 14 -1.89 14.74 13.77
N ASN A 15 -3.02 14.40 13.14
CA ASN A 15 -3.23 13.08 12.57
C ASN A 15 -2.36 12.89 11.30
N PRO A 16 -1.50 11.86 11.25
CA PRO A 16 -0.58 11.66 10.14
C PRO A 16 -1.29 11.28 8.83
N THR A 17 -2.39 10.51 8.89
CA THR A 17 -3.23 10.19 7.73
C THR A 17 -3.86 11.46 7.15
N VAL A 18 -4.36 12.37 8.01
CA VAL A 18 -4.90 13.68 7.58
C VAL A 18 -3.84 14.49 6.82
N HIS A 19 -2.63 14.59 7.37
CA HIS A 19 -1.56 15.35 6.75
C HIS A 19 -1.13 14.75 5.39
N ILE A 20 -1.11 13.42 5.27
CA ILE A 20 -0.86 12.75 3.99
C ILE A 20 -1.95 13.09 2.98
N LEU A 21 -3.23 13.01 3.36
CA LEU A 21 -4.34 13.39 2.48
C LEU A 21 -4.23 14.84 2.01
N GLU A 22 -3.85 15.76 2.89
CA GLU A 22 -3.63 17.17 2.54
C GLU A 22 -2.53 17.34 1.48
N VAL A 23 -1.39 16.67 1.64
CA VAL A 23 -0.31 16.72 0.64
C VAL A 23 -0.73 16.09 -0.68
N LEU A 24 -1.42 14.94 -0.64
CA LEU A 24 -1.92 14.28 -1.85
C LEU A 24 -2.91 15.18 -2.60
N ALA A 25 -3.82 15.85 -1.88
CA ALA A 25 -4.76 16.80 -2.47
C ALA A 25 -4.04 18.00 -3.10
N GLN A 26 -3.06 18.60 -2.41
CA GLN A 26 -2.27 19.73 -2.93
C GLN A 26 -1.48 19.38 -4.19
N ARG A 27 -0.98 18.15 -4.28
CA ARG A 27 -0.24 17.65 -5.45
C ARG A 27 -1.12 16.99 -6.51
N HIS A 28 -2.44 16.96 -6.30
CA HIS A 28 -3.42 16.28 -7.16
C HIS A 28 -3.15 14.79 -7.38
N ILE A 29 -2.72 14.08 -6.34
CA ILE A 29 -2.34 12.66 -6.41
C ILE A 29 -3.43 11.78 -5.81
N LYS A 30 -3.72 10.65 -6.46
CA LYS A 30 -4.50 9.52 -5.93
C LYS A 30 -3.56 8.39 -5.51
N ALA A 31 -4.01 7.63 -4.52
CA ALA A 31 -3.23 6.60 -3.85
C ALA A 31 -4.14 5.44 -3.45
N VAL A 32 -3.54 4.30 -3.13
CA VAL A 32 -4.25 3.13 -2.57
C VAL A 32 -4.01 3.09 -1.06
N PHE A 33 -5.07 3.07 -0.25
CA PHE A 33 -4.97 2.91 1.20
C PHE A 33 -5.38 1.48 1.57
N PHE A 34 -4.47 0.72 2.18
CA PHE A 34 -4.75 -0.61 2.71
C PHE A 34 -5.15 -0.49 4.18
N THR A 35 -6.46 -0.59 4.41
CA THR A 35 -7.09 -0.25 5.68
C THR A 35 -7.16 -1.43 6.65
N GLN A 36 -6.86 -1.19 7.92
CA GLN A 36 -7.23 -2.08 9.02
C GLN A 36 -8.60 -1.71 9.60
N THR A 37 -9.66 -2.36 9.14
CA THR A 37 -11.05 -1.91 9.38
C THR A 37 -11.50 -2.02 10.83
N ARG A 38 -10.86 -2.89 11.62
CA ARG A 38 -11.22 -3.14 13.04
C ARG A 38 -10.10 -2.87 14.02
N ALA A 39 -8.99 -2.28 13.57
CA ALA A 39 -7.89 -1.91 14.46
C ALA A 39 -8.40 -0.98 15.57
N TRP A 40 -8.12 -1.31 16.83
CA TRP A 40 -8.61 -0.56 18.00
C TRP A 40 -8.08 0.89 18.04
N ASN A 41 -6.95 1.14 17.38
CA ASN A 41 -6.31 2.44 17.21
C ASN A 41 -6.32 2.94 15.74
N GLY A 42 -7.27 2.46 14.94
CA GLY A 42 -7.42 2.84 13.54
C GLY A 42 -8.87 2.75 13.07
N GLY A 43 -9.13 1.97 12.00
CA GLY A 43 -10.44 1.83 11.37
C GLY A 43 -11.58 1.37 12.28
N GLY A 44 -11.27 0.74 13.42
CA GLY A 44 -12.27 0.35 14.43
C GLY A 44 -12.84 1.53 15.24
N THR A 45 -12.24 2.72 15.14
CA THR A 45 -12.66 3.94 15.85
C THR A 45 -13.57 4.84 15.00
N ASP A 46 -14.28 5.78 15.61
CA ASP A 46 -15.09 6.77 14.87
C ASP A 46 -14.23 7.66 13.96
N MET A 47 -13.05 8.08 14.44
CA MET A 47 -12.09 8.84 13.64
C MET A 47 -11.58 8.02 12.45
N GLY A 48 -11.24 6.75 12.66
CA GLY A 48 -10.80 5.87 11.60
C GLY A 48 -11.87 5.65 10.53
N ARG A 49 -13.11 5.35 10.92
CA ARG A 49 -14.24 5.26 9.97
C ARG A 49 -14.46 6.56 9.20
N TRP A 50 -14.38 7.70 9.86
CA TRP A 50 -14.45 9.00 9.18
C TRP A 50 -13.33 9.19 8.15
N LEU A 51 -12.10 8.78 8.47
CA LEU A 51 -10.97 8.86 7.54
C LEU A 51 -11.12 7.90 6.35
N ILE A 52 -11.60 6.68 6.55
CA ILE A 52 -11.89 5.74 5.45
C ILE A 52 -12.88 6.37 4.45
N ARG A 53 -13.96 6.99 4.96
CA ARG A 53 -14.93 7.71 4.12
C ARG A 53 -14.25 8.87 3.37
N ARG A 54 -13.40 9.63 4.05
CA ARG A 54 -12.68 10.76 3.46
C ARG A 54 -11.73 10.32 2.35
N GLU A 55 -10.91 9.30 2.59
CA GLU A 55 -10.02 8.70 1.59
C GLU A 55 -10.81 8.34 0.33
N TYR A 56 -11.96 7.67 0.50
CA TYR A 56 -12.82 7.30 -0.62
C TYR A 56 -13.44 8.51 -1.36
N ILE A 57 -14.00 9.48 -0.62
CA ILE A 57 -14.63 10.69 -1.19
C ILE A 57 -13.60 11.55 -1.94
N GLU A 58 -12.35 11.60 -1.47
CA GLU A 58 -11.25 12.28 -2.15
C GLU A 58 -10.76 11.51 -3.39
N GLY A 59 -11.34 10.35 -3.71
CA GLY A 59 -11.09 9.58 -4.93
C GLY A 59 -9.92 8.62 -4.84
N HIS A 60 -9.43 8.32 -3.63
CA HIS A 60 -8.43 7.27 -3.42
C HIS A 60 -9.07 5.88 -3.57
N VAL A 61 -8.24 4.86 -3.79
CA VAL A 61 -8.68 3.46 -3.84
C VAL A 61 -8.52 2.87 -2.44
N ILE A 62 -9.57 2.23 -1.92
CA ILE A 62 -9.55 1.60 -0.60
C ILE A 62 -9.39 0.09 -0.77
N GLY A 63 -8.30 -0.45 -0.23
CA GLY A 63 -7.99 -1.87 -0.16
C GLY A 63 -8.08 -2.40 1.27
N LEU A 64 -8.23 -3.71 1.41
CA LEU A 64 -8.26 -4.36 2.72
C LEU A 64 -6.84 -4.69 3.19
N HIS A 65 -6.49 -4.35 4.42
CA HIS A 65 -5.27 -4.84 5.07
C HIS A 65 -5.56 -5.94 6.08
N SER A 66 -6.53 -5.71 6.96
CA SER A 66 -7.05 -6.72 7.90
C SER A 66 -8.37 -6.24 8.52
N ALA A 67 -9.19 -7.16 9.03
CA ALA A 67 -10.35 -6.88 9.85
C ALA A 67 -10.20 -7.40 11.29
N THR A 68 -8.97 -7.50 11.78
CA THR A 68 -8.68 -7.88 13.17
C THR A 68 -8.48 -6.66 14.08
N PRO A 69 -8.63 -6.80 15.41
CA PRO A 69 -8.33 -5.72 16.35
C PRO A 69 -6.87 -5.24 16.34
N PHE A 70 -5.93 -6.11 15.93
CA PHE A 70 -4.50 -5.84 15.86
C PHE A 70 -3.96 -6.17 14.46
N HIS A 71 -2.70 -5.83 14.19
CA HIS A 71 -1.99 -6.18 12.95
C HIS A 71 -1.62 -7.68 12.92
N SER A 72 -2.62 -8.52 12.67
CA SER A 72 -2.51 -9.98 12.76
C SER A 72 -2.00 -10.60 11.46
N ASN A 73 -1.07 -11.55 11.56
CA ASN A 73 -0.53 -12.23 10.38
C ASN A 73 -1.54 -13.27 9.84
N HIS A 74 -2.05 -13.04 8.64
CA HIS A 74 -3.04 -13.92 7.99
C HIS A 74 -2.53 -15.35 7.76
N ARG A 75 -1.22 -15.53 7.56
CA ARG A 75 -0.60 -16.85 7.38
C ARG A 75 -0.73 -17.76 8.61
N PHE A 76 -0.93 -17.18 9.80
CA PHE A 76 -1.08 -17.94 11.04
C PHE A 76 -2.54 -18.14 11.44
N MET A 77 -3.49 -17.68 10.63
CA MET A 77 -4.91 -17.95 10.81
C MET A 77 -5.25 -19.28 10.14
N ASP A 78 -6.14 -20.06 10.78
CA ASP A 78 -6.78 -21.14 10.05
C ASP A 78 -7.72 -20.58 8.97
N ARG A 79 -8.13 -21.46 8.05
CA ARG A 79 -8.93 -21.06 6.88
C ARG A 79 -10.26 -20.41 7.27
N GLU A 80 -10.93 -20.94 8.30
CA GLU A 80 -12.23 -20.43 8.74
C GLU A 80 -12.09 -19.01 9.30
N HIS A 81 -11.11 -18.79 10.18
CA HIS A 81 -10.83 -17.48 10.75
C HIS A 81 -10.41 -16.46 9.70
N LEU A 82 -9.58 -16.87 8.74
CA LEU A 82 -9.17 -15.98 7.65
C LEU A 82 -10.35 -15.59 6.76
N ASP A 83 -11.19 -16.55 6.37
CA ASP A 83 -12.38 -16.30 5.55
C ASP A 83 -13.37 -15.38 6.28
N GLN A 84 -13.58 -15.58 7.59
CA GLN A 84 -14.38 -14.68 8.41
C GLN A 84 -13.78 -13.26 8.42
N THR A 85 -12.47 -13.13 8.61
CA THR A 85 -11.78 -11.84 8.62
C THR A 85 -11.92 -11.12 7.26
N MET A 86 -11.82 -11.83 6.13
CA MET A 86 -12.00 -11.24 4.80
C MET A 86 -13.44 -10.74 4.61
N GLN A 87 -14.43 -11.55 4.96
CA GLN A 87 -15.83 -11.17 4.83
C GLN A 87 -16.16 -9.94 5.70
N LEU A 88 -15.69 -9.92 6.95
CA LEU A 88 -15.88 -8.79 7.86
C LEU A 88 -15.24 -7.51 7.32
N GLY A 89 -14.01 -7.59 6.80
CA GLY A 89 -13.32 -6.45 6.21
C GLY A 89 -14.02 -5.90 4.96
N ILE A 90 -14.53 -6.79 4.10
CA ILE A 90 -15.32 -6.42 2.92
C ILE A 90 -16.61 -5.69 3.34
N ASP A 91 -17.32 -6.22 4.33
CA ASP A 91 -18.57 -5.64 4.79
C ASP A 91 -18.36 -4.30 5.50
N ASP A 92 -17.29 -4.18 6.31
CA ASP A 92 -16.90 -2.92 6.95
C ASP A 92 -16.61 -1.86 5.88
N LEU A 93 -15.74 -2.15 4.90
CA LEU A 93 -15.39 -1.18 3.84
C LEU A 93 -16.58 -0.84 2.94
N ARG A 94 -17.47 -1.80 2.67
CA ARG A 94 -18.71 -1.54 1.93
C ARG A 94 -19.65 -0.62 2.72
N ALA A 95 -19.74 -0.80 4.04
CA ALA A 95 -20.57 0.07 4.88
C ALA A 95 -20.04 1.51 4.91
N GLU A 96 -18.72 1.69 4.88
CA GLU A 96 -18.08 3.00 4.89
C GLU A 96 -18.08 3.70 3.53
N THR A 97 -17.84 2.97 2.44
CA THR A 97 -17.60 3.57 1.12
C THR A 97 -18.76 3.35 0.12
N GLY A 98 -19.69 2.45 0.41
CA GLY A 98 -20.70 1.98 -0.54
C GLY A 98 -20.18 1.00 -1.59
N ALA A 99 -18.87 0.72 -1.62
CA ALA A 99 -18.24 -0.20 -2.56
C ALA A 99 -17.47 -1.31 -1.81
N ALA A 100 -17.50 -2.53 -2.36
CA ALA A 100 -16.65 -3.59 -1.85
C ALA A 100 -15.21 -3.38 -2.35
N PRO A 101 -14.19 -3.57 -1.49
CA PRO A 101 -12.80 -3.51 -1.92
C PRO A 101 -12.50 -4.64 -2.92
N LYS A 102 -11.62 -4.36 -3.88
CA LYS A 102 -11.11 -5.38 -4.83
C LYS A 102 -9.67 -5.80 -4.52
N LEU A 103 -8.97 -5.00 -3.73
CA LEU A 103 -7.55 -5.18 -3.42
C LEU A 103 -7.38 -5.61 -1.97
N VAL A 104 -6.39 -6.47 -1.73
CA VAL A 104 -5.93 -6.83 -0.39
C VAL A 104 -4.41 -6.77 -0.34
N ARG A 105 -3.85 -6.41 0.81
CA ARG A 105 -2.43 -6.58 1.09
C ARG A 105 -2.30 -7.27 2.44
N PRO A 106 -1.63 -8.43 2.55
CA PRO A 106 -1.45 -9.09 3.84
C PRO A 106 -0.58 -8.25 4.77
N PRO A 107 -0.88 -8.24 6.09
CA PRO A 107 0.04 -7.77 7.12
C PRO A 107 1.41 -8.45 6.98
N PHE A 108 2.47 -7.68 7.20
CA PHE A 108 3.88 -8.14 7.06
C PHE A 108 4.26 -8.62 5.65
N TRP A 109 3.42 -8.36 4.65
CA TRP A 109 3.51 -8.94 3.30
C TRP A 109 3.58 -10.47 3.30
N ALA A 110 3.07 -11.10 4.37
CA ALA A 110 3.17 -12.53 4.61
C ALA A 110 1.96 -13.27 4.03
N TYR A 111 2.22 -14.22 3.15
CA TYR A 111 1.18 -15.07 2.58
C TYR A 111 1.75 -16.44 2.18
N ASP A 112 0.83 -17.38 1.99
CA ASP A 112 1.07 -18.67 1.35
C ASP A 112 -0.08 -19.00 0.37
N ALA A 113 -0.09 -20.21 -0.18
CA ALA A 113 -1.12 -20.64 -1.12
C ALA A 113 -2.52 -20.61 -0.51
N ASP A 114 -2.67 -20.99 0.76
CA ASP A 114 -3.96 -21.02 1.45
C ASP A 114 -4.49 -19.60 1.70
N THR A 115 -3.58 -18.70 2.08
CA THR A 115 -3.86 -17.27 2.25
C THR A 115 -4.35 -16.65 0.94
N LEU A 116 -3.63 -16.90 -0.16
CA LEU A 116 -3.99 -16.39 -1.49
C LEU A 116 -5.31 -16.98 -1.98
N ALA A 117 -5.56 -18.27 -1.72
CA ALA A 117 -6.80 -18.94 -2.09
C ALA A 117 -8.01 -18.37 -1.34
N SER A 118 -7.85 -18.02 -0.05
CA SER A 118 -8.89 -17.29 0.69
C SER A 118 -9.18 -15.94 0.04
N TYR A 119 -8.16 -15.11 -0.22
CA TYR A 119 -8.37 -13.81 -0.86
C TYR A 119 -9.14 -13.90 -2.17
N HIS A 120 -8.75 -14.83 -3.05
CA HIS A 120 -9.43 -15.03 -4.33
C HIS A 120 -10.87 -15.52 -4.17
N ALA A 121 -11.14 -16.39 -3.20
CA ALA A 121 -12.50 -16.88 -2.91
C ALA A 121 -13.44 -15.74 -2.46
N HIS A 122 -12.89 -14.70 -1.86
CA HIS A 122 -13.62 -13.48 -1.45
C HIS A 122 -13.57 -12.35 -2.49
N GLY A 123 -13.10 -12.63 -3.71
CA GLY A 123 -13.02 -11.64 -4.80
C GLY A 123 -11.93 -10.59 -4.64
N LEU A 124 -11.02 -10.77 -3.69
CA LEU A 124 -9.90 -9.86 -3.42
C LEU A 124 -8.67 -10.28 -4.22
N ARG A 125 -7.91 -9.28 -4.70
CA ARG A 125 -6.67 -9.49 -5.45
C ARG A 125 -5.50 -8.90 -4.68
N MET A 126 -4.47 -9.72 -4.47
CA MET A 126 -3.36 -9.34 -3.61
C MET A 126 -2.37 -8.42 -4.33
N LEU A 127 -2.18 -7.20 -3.82
CA LEU A 127 -1.19 -6.25 -4.30
C LEU A 127 -0.03 -6.14 -3.31
N LEU A 128 1.17 -6.48 -3.75
CA LEU A 128 2.40 -6.31 -2.97
C LEU A 128 3.08 -4.98 -3.32
N THR A 129 4.38 -4.88 -3.12
CA THR A 129 5.15 -3.65 -3.32
C THR A 129 6.41 -3.92 -4.13
N ASP A 130 6.82 -2.96 -4.95
CA ASP A 130 8.12 -2.97 -5.63
C ASP A 130 9.15 -2.18 -4.81
N LEU A 131 8.70 -1.13 -4.10
CA LEU A 131 9.53 -0.26 -3.27
C LEU A 131 8.90 -0.02 -1.90
N SER A 132 9.69 -0.21 -0.84
CA SER A 132 9.30 0.16 0.52
C SER A 132 10.17 1.30 1.02
N ALA A 133 9.57 2.31 1.66
CA ALA A 133 10.28 3.36 2.37
C ALA A 133 11.01 2.88 3.63
N ASN A 134 10.81 1.62 4.04
CA ASN A 134 11.28 1.05 5.30
C ASN A 134 10.87 1.89 6.52
N ASP A 135 9.73 2.55 6.42
CA ASP A 135 9.16 3.44 7.43
C ASP A 135 8.32 2.69 8.48
N GLY A 136 8.03 1.40 8.31
CA GLY A 136 7.39 0.56 9.35
C GLY A 136 8.29 0.18 10.54
N LYS A 137 9.54 0.66 10.60
CA LYS A 137 10.52 0.32 11.66
C LYS A 137 11.14 1.59 12.23
N ILE A 138 10.59 2.11 13.33
CA ILE A 138 11.17 3.29 13.99
C ILE A 138 12.21 2.86 15.03
N TYR A 139 13.50 2.96 14.70
CA TYR A 139 14.59 3.02 15.67
C TYR A 139 15.42 4.30 15.47
N GLY A 140 15.05 5.35 16.22
CA GLY A 140 15.98 6.32 16.84
C GLY A 140 16.79 7.33 16.01
N VAL A 141 17.10 7.13 14.72
CA VAL A 141 18.01 8.05 14.00
C VAL A 141 17.62 8.24 12.52
N ASN A 142 17.03 9.39 12.19
CA ASN A 142 16.54 9.72 10.84
C ASN A 142 17.45 10.72 10.11
N PHE A 143 18.51 10.22 9.45
CA PHE A 143 19.31 11.02 8.50
C PHE A 143 18.86 10.77 7.06
N SER A 144 18.72 11.85 6.27
CA SER A 144 18.27 11.88 4.87
C SER A 144 19.03 10.92 3.91
N TRP A 145 20.31 10.63 4.18
CA TRP A 145 21.13 9.70 3.39
C TRP A 145 20.52 8.30 3.24
N HIS A 146 19.83 7.79 4.27
CA HIS A 146 19.22 6.46 4.21
C HIS A 146 17.97 6.44 3.34
N LYS A 147 17.18 7.53 3.31
CA LYS A 147 15.96 7.63 2.48
C LYS A 147 16.30 7.50 1.00
N ARG A 148 17.24 8.32 0.52
CA ARG A 148 17.66 8.32 -0.89
C ARG A 148 18.34 7.01 -1.27
N SER A 149 19.28 6.52 -0.47
CA SER A 149 20.00 5.26 -0.76
C SER A 149 19.04 4.06 -0.83
N ASN A 150 18.06 4.00 0.06
CA ASN A 150 17.03 2.95 0.04
C ASN A 150 16.16 3.03 -1.23
N MET A 151 15.69 4.22 -1.61
CA MET A 151 14.95 4.42 -2.86
C MET A 151 15.79 4.08 -4.10
N LEU A 152 17.07 4.44 -4.10
CA LEU A 152 18.02 4.13 -5.18
C LEU A 152 18.18 2.62 -5.39
N ASN A 153 18.38 1.88 -4.31
CA ASN A 153 18.51 0.42 -4.38
C ASN A 153 17.23 -0.23 -4.94
N HIS A 154 16.06 0.13 -4.41
CA HIS A 154 14.80 -0.47 -4.86
C HIS A 154 14.39 -0.05 -6.28
N LEU A 155 14.60 1.21 -6.68
CA LEU A 155 14.37 1.64 -8.05
C LEU A 155 15.34 0.97 -9.04
N THR A 156 16.58 0.67 -8.62
CA THR A 156 17.54 -0.08 -9.46
C THR A 156 17.04 -1.49 -9.75
N GLU A 157 16.59 -2.23 -8.72
CA GLU A 157 16.02 -3.58 -8.90
C GLU A 157 14.73 -3.54 -9.74
N THR A 158 13.87 -2.55 -9.50
CA THR A 158 12.63 -2.34 -10.25
C THR A 158 12.93 -2.06 -11.73
N ARG A 159 13.89 -1.18 -12.03
CA ARG A 159 14.32 -0.87 -13.39
C ARG A 159 14.80 -2.12 -14.12
N GLN A 160 15.54 -3.01 -13.45
CA GLN A 160 15.96 -4.27 -14.04
C GLN A 160 14.76 -5.15 -14.40
N ARG A 161 13.79 -5.32 -13.48
CA ARG A 161 12.57 -6.10 -13.75
C ARG A 161 11.76 -5.52 -14.91
N TRP A 162 11.64 -4.19 -14.98
CA TRP A 162 10.98 -3.51 -16.08
C TRP A 162 11.69 -3.76 -17.42
N ALA A 163 13.02 -3.61 -17.48
CA ALA A 163 13.81 -3.85 -18.69
C ALA A 163 13.75 -5.33 -19.16
N GLU A 164 13.52 -6.26 -18.23
CA GLU A 164 13.31 -7.68 -18.53
C GLU A 164 11.86 -8.02 -18.95
N GLY A 165 10.96 -7.03 -19.02
CA GLY A 165 9.54 -7.25 -19.38
C GLY A 165 8.74 -8.01 -18.32
N LYS A 166 9.20 -8.00 -17.06
CA LYS A 166 8.59 -8.76 -15.94
C LYS A 166 7.61 -7.93 -15.10
N MET A 167 7.18 -6.79 -15.61
CA MET A 167 6.21 -5.91 -14.97
C MET A 167 5.03 -5.71 -15.91
N PRO A 168 3.80 -5.55 -15.38
CA PRO A 168 2.63 -5.35 -16.22
C PRO A 168 2.71 -4.00 -16.93
N GLU A 169 2.13 -3.94 -18.12
CA GLU A 169 1.88 -2.69 -18.85
C GLU A 169 0.38 -2.38 -18.81
N VAL A 170 0.03 -1.15 -18.49
CA VAL A 170 -1.34 -0.66 -18.37
C VAL A 170 -1.40 0.72 -18.99
N ASP A 171 -2.29 0.91 -19.96
CA ASP A 171 -2.50 2.19 -20.65
C ASP A 171 -1.19 2.80 -21.22
N GLY A 172 -0.24 1.94 -21.65
CA GLY A 172 1.07 2.33 -22.19
C GLY A 172 2.14 2.62 -21.13
N PHE A 173 1.86 2.37 -19.86
CA PHE A 173 2.77 2.64 -18.74
C PHE A 173 2.97 1.40 -17.86
N THR A 174 4.14 1.31 -17.22
CA THR A 174 4.41 0.29 -16.20
C THR A 174 4.17 0.88 -14.81
N PRO A 175 3.12 0.48 -14.08
CA PRO A 175 2.92 0.94 -12.72
C PRO A 175 4.03 0.38 -11.80
N VAL A 176 4.72 1.29 -11.12
CA VAL A 176 5.66 0.96 -10.05
C VAL A 176 4.95 1.17 -8.71
N VAL A 177 4.88 0.11 -7.88
CA VAL A 177 4.19 0.15 -6.59
C VAL A 177 5.12 0.61 -5.47
N VAL A 178 4.81 1.73 -4.83
CA VAL A 178 5.59 2.28 -3.71
C VAL A 178 4.74 2.25 -2.43
N THR A 179 5.27 1.66 -1.36
CA THR A 179 4.58 1.53 -0.08
C THR A 179 5.19 2.42 1.00
N PHE A 180 4.29 3.10 1.70
CA PHE A 180 4.48 3.90 2.90
C PHE A 180 3.50 3.44 3.99
N HIS A 181 3.61 3.98 5.20
CA HIS A 181 2.65 3.75 6.28
C HIS A 181 2.10 5.10 6.76
N ASP A 182 0.79 5.32 6.57
CA ASP A 182 0.15 6.61 6.87
C ASP A 182 -0.09 6.84 8.37
N VAL A 183 0.06 5.79 9.18
CA VAL A 183 0.11 5.89 10.65
C VAL A 183 1.46 6.41 11.17
N ASN A 184 2.50 6.47 10.34
CA ASN A 184 3.81 6.93 10.76
C ASN A 184 3.92 8.47 10.65
N THR A 185 4.06 9.12 11.81
CA THR A 185 4.19 10.59 11.91
C THR A 185 5.46 11.15 11.27
N TYR A 186 6.53 10.36 11.15
CA TYR A 186 7.72 10.76 10.40
C TYR A 186 7.45 10.70 8.89
N THR A 187 6.83 9.63 8.41
CA THR A 187 6.43 9.51 7.00
C THR A 187 5.54 10.66 6.61
N ALA A 188 4.49 10.95 7.39
CA ALA A 188 3.60 12.07 7.14
C ALA A 188 4.39 13.38 7.01
N ARG A 189 5.21 13.76 8.01
CA ARG A 189 5.99 15.02 7.99
C ARG A 189 6.97 15.15 6.83
N HIS A 190 7.38 14.04 6.21
CA HIS A 190 8.37 14.02 5.15
C HIS A 190 7.82 13.52 3.81
N ILE A 191 6.50 13.34 3.67
CA ILE A 191 5.92 12.68 2.50
C ILE A 191 6.25 13.45 1.22
N GLU A 192 6.19 14.79 1.24
CA GLU A 192 6.62 15.62 0.10
C GLU A 192 8.07 15.37 -0.31
N GLU A 193 8.98 15.31 0.66
CA GLU A 193 10.39 15.04 0.42
C GLU A 193 10.59 13.63 -0.17
N TYR A 194 9.82 12.64 0.29
CA TYR A 194 9.85 11.29 -0.29
C TYR A 194 9.40 11.29 -1.75
N LEU A 195 8.36 12.04 -2.11
CA LEU A 195 7.90 12.16 -3.49
C LEU A 195 8.97 12.79 -4.39
N ASP A 196 9.62 13.85 -3.91
CA ASP A 196 10.67 14.53 -4.67
C ASP A 196 11.91 13.64 -4.82
N ILE A 197 12.30 12.91 -3.76
CA ILE A 197 13.38 11.91 -3.81
C ILE A 197 13.07 10.81 -4.83
N LEU A 198 11.83 10.30 -4.90
CA LEU A 198 11.46 9.28 -5.88
C LEU A 198 11.68 9.76 -7.31
N LEU A 199 11.26 10.98 -7.62
CA LEU A 199 11.45 11.56 -8.96
C LEU A 199 12.92 11.82 -9.27
N ASP A 200 13.68 12.33 -8.31
CA ASP A 200 15.12 12.60 -8.49
C ASP A 200 15.90 11.31 -8.72
N VAL A 201 15.61 10.25 -7.96
CA VAL A 201 16.26 8.95 -8.12
C VAL A 201 15.86 8.30 -9.44
N ALA A 202 14.60 8.42 -9.87
CA ALA A 202 14.18 7.95 -11.18
C ALA A 202 14.96 8.63 -12.32
N ARG A 203 15.15 9.96 -12.24
CA ARG A 203 15.98 10.72 -13.19
C ARG A 203 17.44 10.29 -13.14
N GLU A 204 18.02 10.13 -11.96
CA GLU A 204 19.40 9.66 -11.78
C GLU A 204 19.63 8.29 -12.43
N LEU A 205 18.65 7.39 -12.28
CA LEU A 205 18.69 6.05 -12.86
C LEU A 205 18.23 6.01 -14.34
N ASN A 206 17.93 7.14 -14.97
CA ASN A 206 17.38 7.22 -16.32
C ASN A 206 16.13 6.33 -16.52
N VAL A 207 15.29 6.24 -15.50
CA VAL A 207 13.96 5.62 -15.60
C VAL A 207 13.04 6.62 -16.30
N PRO A 208 12.43 6.26 -17.46
CA PRO A 208 11.50 7.16 -18.13
C PRO A 208 10.26 7.38 -17.25
N LEU A 209 9.85 8.63 -17.11
CA LEU A 209 8.66 9.02 -16.39
C LEU A 209 7.56 9.40 -17.38
N ALA A 210 6.32 9.08 -17.03
CA ALA A 210 5.16 9.65 -17.69
C ALA A 210 5.11 11.17 -17.45
N ASP A 211 4.39 11.90 -18.32
CA ASP A 211 4.14 13.34 -18.15
C ASP A 211 3.53 13.65 -16.78
N LYS A 212 2.70 12.73 -16.27
CA LYS A 212 2.22 12.69 -14.89
C LYS A 212 2.80 11.45 -14.19
N PRO A 213 3.88 11.60 -13.38
CA PRO A 213 4.53 10.48 -12.71
C PRO A 213 3.67 9.80 -11.63
N PHE A 214 2.58 10.45 -11.20
CA PHE A 214 1.64 9.96 -10.21
C PHE A 214 0.22 9.96 -10.79
N TYR A 215 -0.60 8.99 -10.38
CA TYR A 215 -2.01 8.92 -10.77
C TYR A 215 -2.80 10.06 -10.14
N ASP A 216 -3.70 10.66 -10.89
CA ASP A 216 -4.64 11.69 -10.43
C ASP A 216 -6.13 11.27 -10.62
N ASN A 217 -6.36 10.10 -11.22
CA ASN A 217 -7.67 9.50 -11.48
C ASN A 217 -7.86 8.17 -10.74
N HIS A 218 -9.05 7.97 -10.14
CA HIS A 218 -9.40 6.77 -9.38
C HIS A 218 -9.39 5.50 -10.23
N ASP A 219 -10.08 5.53 -11.39
CA ASP A 219 -10.28 4.33 -12.20
C ASP A 219 -8.98 3.88 -12.87
N GLU A 220 -8.15 4.83 -13.31
CA GLU A 220 -6.80 4.54 -13.83
C GLU A 220 -5.91 3.90 -12.77
N LEU A 221 -5.95 4.44 -11.55
CA LEU A 221 -5.22 3.90 -10.42
C LEU A 221 -5.69 2.48 -10.05
N GLU A 222 -7.01 2.26 -9.98
CA GLU A 222 -7.55 0.94 -9.63
C GLU A 222 -7.22 -0.11 -10.70
N ARG A 223 -7.30 0.23 -11.99
CA ARG A 223 -6.89 -0.67 -13.08
C ARG A 223 -5.40 -1.01 -13.01
N ALA A 224 -4.56 -0.01 -12.80
CA ALA A 224 -3.12 -0.20 -12.63
C ALA A 224 -2.79 -1.09 -11.41
N ALA A 225 -3.49 -0.86 -10.30
CA ALA A 225 -3.36 -1.66 -9.10
C ALA A 225 -3.75 -3.12 -9.33
N LEU A 226 -4.89 -3.39 -9.98
CA LEU A 226 -5.35 -4.74 -10.29
C LEU A 226 -4.41 -5.49 -11.23
N ALA A 227 -3.86 -4.82 -12.24
CA ALA A 227 -2.88 -5.41 -13.15
C ALA A 227 -1.54 -5.76 -12.47
N ALA A 228 -1.18 -5.03 -11.42
CA ALA A 228 0.01 -5.27 -10.59
C ALA A 228 -0.18 -6.34 -9.50
N THR A 229 -1.36 -6.97 -9.43
CA THR A 229 -1.62 -8.01 -8.42
C THR A 229 -0.88 -9.31 -8.71
N VAL A 230 -0.56 -10.03 -7.64
CA VAL A 230 0.04 -11.37 -7.66
C VAL A 230 -0.96 -12.36 -8.28
N SER A 231 -0.56 -13.06 -9.34
CA SER A 231 -1.42 -13.98 -10.07
C SER A 231 -1.41 -15.43 -9.53
N GLY A 232 -0.38 -15.83 -8.78
CA GLY A 232 -0.29 -17.19 -8.21
C GLY A 232 0.72 -17.31 -7.06
N ALA A 233 0.57 -18.31 -6.20
CA ALA A 233 1.39 -18.49 -4.99
C ALA A 233 2.88 -18.77 -5.28
N ASP A 234 3.18 -19.36 -6.45
CA ASP A 234 4.55 -19.63 -6.91
C ASP A 234 5.27 -18.36 -7.39
N SER A 235 4.52 -17.30 -7.72
CA SER A 235 5.13 -16.00 -7.86
C SER A 235 5.50 -15.52 -6.46
N LYS A 236 6.77 -15.72 -6.10
CA LYS A 236 7.42 -15.10 -4.96
C LYS A 236 8.09 -13.80 -5.44
N PRO A 237 7.34 -12.70 -5.65
CA PRO A 237 7.99 -11.42 -5.94
C PRO A 237 8.97 -11.13 -4.80
N LYS A 238 10.19 -10.71 -5.16
CA LYS A 238 11.21 -10.35 -4.17
C LYS A 238 10.63 -9.22 -3.31
N LEU A 239 10.34 -9.51 -2.05
CA LEU A 239 9.95 -8.47 -1.10
C LEU A 239 11.15 -7.58 -0.76
N PRO A 240 10.95 -6.31 -0.42
CA PRO A 240 12.01 -5.44 0.07
C PRO A 240 12.71 -5.96 1.35
N GLY A 241 14.04 -5.94 1.36
CA GLY A 241 14.85 -6.11 2.57
C GLY A 241 14.68 -7.44 3.31
N LEU A 242 14.63 -7.40 4.65
CA LEU A 242 14.57 -8.57 5.53
C LEU A 242 13.30 -9.44 5.33
N TRP A 243 12.24 -8.88 4.76
CA TRP A 243 11.00 -9.61 4.51
C TRP A 243 11.16 -10.71 3.45
N ASN A 244 12.06 -10.51 2.48
CA ASN A 244 12.41 -11.55 1.51
C ASN A 244 13.10 -12.76 2.15
N TRP A 245 13.77 -12.57 3.29
CA TRP A 245 14.46 -13.63 4.01
C TRP A 245 13.52 -14.33 5.02
N LEU A 246 12.68 -13.57 5.73
CA LEU A 246 11.75 -14.11 6.73
C LEU A 246 10.65 -14.99 6.15
N TRP A 247 10.26 -14.75 4.90
CA TRP A 247 9.12 -15.43 4.27
C TRP A 247 9.50 -16.33 3.09
N ARG A 248 10.80 -16.66 2.95
CA ARG A 248 11.31 -17.55 1.92
C ARG A 248 10.97 -19.02 2.16
#